data_AF-A0A9P6N067-F1
#
_entry.id   AF-A0A9P6N067-F1
#
_cell.length_a   1.000
_cell.length_b   1.000
_cell.length_c   1.000
_cell.angle_alpha   90.00
_cell.angle_beta   90.00
_cell.angle_gamma   90.00
#
_symmetry.space_group_name_H-M   'P 1'
#
loop_
_entity.id
_entity.type
_entity.pdbx_description
1 polymer ?
#
loop_
_entity_poly.entity_id
_entity_poly.type
_entity_poly.pdbx_seq_one_letter_code
_entity_poly.pdbx_strand_id
1 'polypeptide(L)'
;MKPGLSRRNGNLTRCKSAFQQLELGLVRPADFQKRFIARQITDIALDPFTTIQREHVGAVNTIDIEEAEGRYLLSGGGDGNIHVYDLDKSEREERRIIKSMASAYSPGGHKGGVSRARWYPFDNGMFTTSSFDNTVKVWDTNAMEVEEESVC
;
A
#
# COMPACT_ATOMS: atom_id res chain seq x y z
N MET A 1 60.74 -39.46 -9.67
CA MET A 1 59.33 -39.75 -10.05
C MET A 1 58.40 -38.91 -9.18
N LYS A 2 57.63 -37.98 -9.78
CA LYS A 2 56.44 -37.35 -9.16
C LYS A 2 55.20 -38.11 -9.66
N PRO A 3 54.11 -38.13 -8.90
CA PRO A 3 53.02 -37.16 -9.11
C PRO A 3 52.61 -36.52 -7.77
N GLY A 4 52.23 -35.25 -7.64
CA GLY A 4 51.41 -34.45 -8.54
C GLY A 4 49.97 -34.41 -8.04
N LEU A 5 49.73 -33.98 -6.78
CA LEU A 5 48.38 -33.77 -6.25
C LEU A 5 47.79 -32.51 -6.91
N SER A 6 46.95 -32.78 -7.92
CA SER A 6 46.16 -31.80 -8.66
C SER A 6 45.19 -31.08 -7.73
N ARG A 7 45.41 -29.76 -7.54
CA ARG A 7 44.38 -28.86 -7.00
C ARG A 7 43.24 -28.82 -8.02
N ARG A 8 42.09 -29.37 -7.67
CA ARG A 8 40.86 -29.19 -8.44
C ARG A 8 40.51 -27.69 -8.41
N ASN A 9 40.81 -27.00 -9.50
CA ASN A 9 40.19 -25.72 -9.83
C ASN A 9 38.71 -25.99 -10.14
N GLY A 10 37.90 -26.11 -9.09
CA GLY A 10 36.46 -25.94 -9.21
C GLY A 10 36.23 -24.46 -9.47
N ASN A 11 35.99 -24.09 -10.73
CA ASN A 11 35.45 -22.80 -11.08
C ASN A 11 34.14 -22.62 -10.31
N LEU A 12 34.19 -21.89 -9.19
CA LEU A 12 33.03 -21.30 -8.56
C LEU A 12 32.50 -20.26 -9.56
N THR A 13 31.68 -20.68 -10.52
CA THR A 13 30.86 -19.77 -11.29
C THR A 13 29.89 -19.17 -10.28
N ARG A 14 30.29 -18.04 -9.69
CA ARG A 14 29.50 -17.29 -8.72
C ARG A 14 28.15 -17.05 -9.38
N CYS A 15 27.09 -17.68 -8.85
CA CYS A 15 25.76 -17.55 -9.41
C CYS A 15 25.41 -16.05 -9.37
N LYS A 16 25.28 -15.44 -10.54
CA LYS A 16 25.01 -13.99 -10.66
C LYS A 16 23.67 -13.68 -10.00
N SER A 17 23.54 -12.53 -9.36
CA SER A 17 22.24 -12.12 -8.81
C SER A 17 21.20 -12.01 -9.92
N ALA A 18 19.91 -12.17 -9.60
CA ALA A 18 18.84 -12.09 -10.59
C ALA A 18 18.84 -10.74 -11.33
N PHE A 19 19.19 -9.65 -10.63
CA PHE A 19 19.38 -8.32 -11.22
C PHE A 19 20.54 -8.28 -12.22
N GLN A 20 21.70 -8.83 -11.87
CA GLN A 20 22.85 -8.92 -12.79
C GLN A 20 22.54 -9.77 -14.02
N GLN A 21 21.69 -10.79 -13.88
CA GLN A 21 21.27 -11.60 -15.02
C GLN A 21 20.32 -10.84 -15.96
N LEU A 22 19.47 -9.96 -15.42
CA LEU A 22 18.63 -9.06 -16.20
C LEU A 22 19.48 -8.01 -16.95
N GLU A 23 20.40 -7.34 -16.26
CA GLU A 23 21.30 -6.33 -16.85
C GLU A 23 22.14 -6.89 -18.00
N LEU A 24 22.55 -8.15 -17.88
CA LEU A 24 23.30 -8.86 -18.92
C LEU A 24 22.41 -9.49 -20.00
N GLY A 25 21.09 -9.30 -19.95
CA GLY A 25 20.14 -9.86 -20.91
C GLY A 25 20.00 -11.38 -20.87
N LEU A 26 20.48 -12.04 -19.81
CA LEU A 26 20.41 -13.49 -19.64
C LEU A 26 19.02 -13.98 -19.21
N VAL A 27 18.15 -13.07 -18.76
CA VAL A 27 16.76 -13.33 -18.37
C VAL A 27 15.87 -12.26 -19.00
N ARG A 28 14.71 -12.67 -19.53
CA ARG A 28 13.73 -11.73 -20.09
C ARG A 28 13.08 -10.91 -18.96
N PRO A 29 12.75 -9.63 -19.18
CA PRO A 29 12.10 -8.80 -18.17
C PRO A 29 10.83 -9.42 -17.56
N ALA A 30 9.98 -10.05 -18.38
CA ALA A 30 8.76 -10.70 -17.91
C ALA A 30 9.03 -11.92 -16.99
N ASP A 31 10.04 -12.73 -17.33
CA ASP A 31 10.43 -13.90 -16.53
C ASP A 31 11.08 -13.46 -15.21
N PHE A 32 11.87 -12.38 -15.24
CA PHE A 32 12.43 -11.76 -14.04
C PHE A 32 11.32 -11.22 -13.13
N GLN A 33 10.38 -10.45 -13.68
CA GLN A 33 9.26 -9.88 -12.93
C GLN A 33 8.41 -10.98 -12.27
N LYS A 34 8.08 -12.05 -13.02
CA LYS A 34 7.33 -13.19 -12.48
C LYS A 34 8.07 -13.87 -11.32
N ARG A 35 9.38 -14.11 -11.46
CA ARG A 35 10.22 -14.71 -10.40
C ARG A 35 10.36 -13.79 -9.19
N PHE A 36 10.52 -12.49 -9.43
CA PHE A 36 10.65 -11.48 -8.39
C PHE A 36 9.38 -11.37 -7.56
N ILE A 37 8.22 -11.23 -8.21
CA ILE A 37 6.92 -11.17 -7.55
C ILE A 37 6.63 -12.48 -6.79
N ALA A 38 6.86 -13.64 -7.42
CA ALA A 38 6.64 -14.93 -6.77
C ALA A 38 7.47 -15.07 -5.48
N ARG A 39 8.71 -14.59 -5.50
CA ARG A 39 9.57 -14.58 -4.31
C ARG A 39 9.09 -13.60 -3.25
N GLN A 40 8.68 -12.39 -3.65
CA GLN A 40 8.12 -11.41 -2.71
C GLN A 40 6.86 -11.94 -2.03
N ILE A 41 5.98 -12.62 -2.77
CA ILE A 41 4.77 -13.23 -2.21
C ILE A 41 5.10 -14.31 -1.19
N THR A 42 6.11 -15.15 -1.46
CA THR A 42 6.53 -16.19 -0.49
C THR A 42 7.20 -15.61 0.75
N ASP A 43 7.79 -14.42 0.63
CA ASP A 43 8.45 -13.70 1.71
C ASP A 43 7.49 -12.71 2.42
N ILE A 44 6.17 -12.76 2.15
CA ILE A 44 5.19 -11.94 2.88
C ILE A 44 5.22 -12.33 4.36
N ALA A 45 5.79 -11.44 5.16
CA ALA A 45 5.78 -11.51 6.61
C ALA A 45 4.92 -10.38 7.17
N LEU A 46 4.16 -10.68 8.21
CA LEU A 46 3.49 -9.65 9.00
C LEU A 46 4.56 -8.84 9.74
N ASP A 47 4.42 -7.52 9.72
CA ASP A 47 5.22 -6.64 10.56
C ASP A 47 4.58 -6.57 11.97
N PRO A 48 5.20 -7.15 13.02
CA PRO A 48 4.63 -7.13 14.37
C PRO A 48 4.88 -5.81 15.10
N PHE A 49 5.65 -4.89 14.51
CA PHE A 49 6.07 -3.64 15.12
C PHE A 49 5.25 -2.46 14.61
N THR A 50 4.56 -2.58 13.47
CA THR A 50 3.64 -1.56 12.98
C THR A 50 2.20 -1.83 13.43
N THR A 51 1.53 -0.79 13.91
CA THR A 51 0.09 -0.79 14.19
C THR A 51 -0.56 0.48 13.67
N ILE A 52 -1.83 0.43 13.27
CA ILE A 52 -2.62 1.59 12.86
C ILE A 52 -3.53 1.98 14.02
N GLN A 53 -3.51 3.27 14.37
CA GLN A 53 -4.34 3.81 15.44
C GLN A 53 -5.83 3.63 15.12
N ARG A 54 -6.60 3.19 16.12
CA ARG A 54 -8.04 3.00 15.99
C ARG A 54 -8.76 4.35 16.08
N GLU A 55 -9.14 4.89 14.92
CA GLU A 55 -9.89 6.15 14.83
C GLU A 55 -11.40 5.92 14.65
N HIS A 56 -11.79 4.91 13.87
CA HIS A 56 -13.20 4.59 13.68
C HIS A 56 -13.85 4.12 14.98
N VAL A 57 -15.01 4.71 15.29
CA VAL A 57 -15.89 4.27 16.38
C VAL A 57 -16.72 3.07 15.91
N GLY A 58 -17.09 3.06 14.62
CA GLY A 58 -17.85 1.99 13.97
C GLY A 58 -16.99 0.91 13.32
N ALA A 59 -17.65 -0.08 12.70
CA ALA A 59 -16.97 -1.10 11.90
C ALA A 59 -16.32 -0.45 10.66
N VAL A 60 -15.09 -0.88 10.32
CA VAL A 60 -14.45 -0.45 9.07
C VAL A 60 -15.02 -1.29 7.93
N ASN A 61 -15.74 -0.64 7.02
CA ASN A 61 -16.43 -1.32 5.93
C ASN A 61 -15.59 -1.40 4.65
N THR A 62 -14.63 -0.49 4.49
CA THR A 62 -13.83 -0.33 3.28
C THR A 62 -12.45 0.20 3.61
N ILE A 63 -11.46 -0.27 2.88
CA ILE A 63 -10.10 0.26 2.87
C ILE A 63 -9.59 0.27 1.44
N ASP A 64 -8.71 1.22 1.10
CA ASP A 64 -8.07 1.29 -0.20
C ASP A 64 -6.68 1.92 -0.09
N ILE A 65 -5.71 1.39 -0.85
CA ILE A 65 -4.33 1.91 -0.86
C ILE A 65 -4.11 2.60 -2.20
N GLU A 66 -3.52 3.79 -2.13
CA GLU A 66 -3.18 4.62 -3.29
C GLU A 66 -2.25 3.86 -4.26
N GLU A 67 -2.51 3.94 -5.57
CA GLU A 67 -1.86 3.05 -6.56
C GLU A 67 -0.52 3.56 -7.10
N ALA A 68 -0.24 4.87 -7.09
CA ALA A 68 0.97 5.43 -7.68
C ALA A 68 2.23 5.19 -6.83
N GLU A 69 2.14 5.40 -5.51
CA GLU A 69 3.26 5.18 -4.58
C GLU A 69 2.98 4.11 -3.52
N GLY A 70 1.71 3.73 -3.30
CA GLY A 70 1.36 2.78 -2.24
C GLY A 70 1.47 3.39 -0.84
N ARG A 71 1.54 4.71 -0.76
CA ARG A 71 1.89 5.44 0.46
C ARG A 71 0.68 5.77 1.32
N TYR A 72 -0.46 6.07 0.72
CA TYR A 72 -1.64 6.52 1.45
C TYR A 72 -2.68 5.41 1.55
N LEU A 73 -3.15 5.16 2.78
CA LEU A 73 -4.28 4.27 3.05
C LEU A 73 -5.51 5.13 3.34
N LEU A 74 -6.60 4.81 2.65
CA LEU A 74 -7.93 5.36 2.89
C LEU A 74 -8.78 4.32 3.62
N SER A 75 -9.54 4.75 4.62
CA SER A 75 -10.53 3.90 5.29
C SER A 75 -11.86 4.60 5.45
N GLY A 76 -12.95 3.83 5.33
CA GLY A 76 -14.32 4.30 5.55
C GLY A 76 -15.06 3.41 6.56
N GLY A 77 -15.73 4.06 7.51
CA GLY A 77 -16.38 3.39 8.63
C GLY A 77 -17.91 3.44 8.60
N GLY A 78 -18.53 2.51 9.32
CA GLY A 78 -19.97 2.50 9.59
C GLY A 78 -20.46 3.65 10.46
N ASP A 79 -19.53 4.43 11.04
CA ASP A 79 -19.77 5.70 11.71
C ASP A 79 -19.91 6.89 10.74
N GLY A 80 -19.72 6.68 9.44
CA GLY A 80 -19.75 7.73 8.41
C GLY A 80 -18.47 8.53 8.30
N ASN A 81 -17.45 8.17 9.08
CA ASN A 81 -16.15 8.82 9.07
C ASN A 81 -15.28 8.25 7.97
N ILE A 82 -14.36 9.10 7.50
CA ILE A 82 -13.32 8.75 6.53
C ILE A 82 -11.98 9.14 7.12
N HIS A 83 -10.98 8.26 7.03
CA HIS A 83 -9.63 8.54 7.49
C HIS A 83 -8.61 8.25 6.39
N VAL A 84 -7.61 9.12 6.28
CA VAL A 84 -6.42 8.93 5.44
C VAL A 84 -5.21 8.75 6.36
N TYR A 85 -4.37 7.78 6.05
CA TYR A 85 -3.16 7.44 6.78
C TYR A 85 -1.95 7.48 5.83
N ASP A 86 -0.82 7.98 6.32
CA ASP A 86 0.47 7.88 5.62
C ASP A 86 1.22 6.65 6.13
N LEU A 87 1.38 5.66 5.25
CA LEU A 87 2.04 4.39 5.52
C LEU A 87 3.57 4.49 5.46
N ASP A 88 4.14 5.60 4.99
CA ASP A 88 5.59 5.79 4.89
C ASP A 88 6.16 6.64 6.03
N LYS A 89 5.30 7.20 6.88
CA LYS A 89 5.76 8.04 7.99
C LYS A 89 6.62 7.21 8.96
N SER A 90 7.93 7.39 8.84
CA SER A 90 8.93 6.69 9.63
C SER A 90 9.22 7.48 10.90
N GLU A 91 8.50 7.21 11.97
CA GLU A 91 9.05 7.49 13.29
C GLU A 91 10.12 6.41 13.55
N ARG A 92 11.35 6.83 13.84
CA ARG A 92 12.49 5.93 14.11
C ARG A 92 12.32 5.31 15.49
N GLU A 93 11.30 4.47 15.64
CA GLU A 93 10.96 3.80 16.90
C GLU A 93 10.93 2.29 16.71
N GLU A 94 11.14 1.56 17.80
CA GLU A 94 11.07 0.10 17.84
C GLU A 94 9.65 -0.44 17.59
N ARG A 95 8.64 0.43 17.74
CA ARG A 95 7.23 0.16 17.43
C ARG A 95 6.65 1.38 16.72
N ARG A 96 6.05 1.17 15.55
CA ARG A 96 5.49 2.22 14.71
C ARG A 96 3.97 2.28 14.89
N ILE A 97 3.44 3.43 15.29
CA ILE A 97 2.00 3.68 15.38
C ILE A 97 1.59 4.68 14.30
N ILE A 98 0.90 4.21 13.27
CA ILE A 98 0.40 5.06 12.18
C ILE A 98 -0.89 5.73 12.65
N LYS A 99 -0.89 7.06 12.69
CA LYS A 99 -2.05 7.88 13.03
C LYS A 99 -2.74 8.37 11.78
N SER A 100 -4.03 8.65 11.86
CA SER A 100 -4.73 9.33 10.76
C SER A 100 -4.12 10.72 10.57
N MET A 101 -3.82 11.06 9.32
CA MET A 101 -3.28 12.37 8.94
C MET A 101 -4.37 13.35 8.51
N ALA A 102 -5.46 12.84 7.94
CA ALA A 102 -6.63 13.62 7.58
C ALA A 102 -7.89 12.81 7.85
N SER A 103 -8.96 13.48 8.26
CA SER A 103 -10.20 12.84 8.65
C SER A 103 -11.39 13.72 8.32
N ALA A 104 -12.47 13.12 7.81
CA ALA A 104 -13.74 13.80 7.58
C ALA A 104 -14.82 13.20 8.48
N TYR A 105 -15.55 14.08 9.17
CA TYR A 105 -16.62 13.76 10.13
C TYR A 105 -17.87 14.56 9.80
N SER A 106 -19.06 14.05 10.16
CA SER A 106 -20.31 14.82 10.07
C SER A 106 -20.21 16.16 10.81
N PRO A 107 -20.62 17.31 10.22
CA PRO A 107 -21.44 17.42 9.00
C PRO A 107 -20.65 17.50 7.67
N GLY A 108 -19.32 17.58 7.68
CA GLY A 108 -18.49 17.60 6.47
C GLY A 108 -18.32 16.21 5.83
N GLY A 109 -18.44 15.16 6.63
CA GLY A 109 -18.43 13.74 6.26
C GLY A 109 -19.79 13.21 5.79
N HIS A 110 -19.89 11.88 5.75
CA HIS A 110 -21.17 11.21 5.52
C HIS A 110 -22.05 11.21 6.77
N LYS A 111 -23.37 11.28 6.57
CA LYS A 111 -24.37 11.18 7.66
C LYS A 111 -24.69 9.73 7.99
N GLY A 112 -24.41 8.82 7.07
CA GLY A 112 -24.58 7.37 7.19
C GLY A 112 -23.25 6.65 7.05
N GLY A 113 -23.24 5.34 7.31
CA GLY A 113 -22.04 4.53 7.19
C GLY A 113 -21.49 4.52 5.76
N VAL A 114 -20.17 4.67 5.64
CA VAL A 114 -19.47 4.57 4.35
C VAL A 114 -19.52 3.10 3.91
N SER A 115 -20.00 2.85 2.69
CA SER A 115 -20.10 1.51 2.12
C SER A 115 -18.87 1.15 1.26
N ARG A 116 -18.31 2.15 0.55
CA ARG A 116 -17.07 2.05 -0.24
C ARG A 116 -16.34 3.38 -0.25
N ALA A 117 -15.02 3.30 -0.34
CA ALA A 117 -14.11 4.42 -0.53
C ALA A 117 -13.00 3.95 -1.49
N ARG A 118 -12.63 4.78 -2.46
CA ARG A 118 -11.63 4.44 -3.48
C ARG A 118 -10.81 5.65 -3.89
N TRP A 119 -9.49 5.48 -3.95
CA TRP A 119 -8.59 6.45 -4.56
C TRP A 119 -8.89 6.61 -6.06
N TYR A 120 -8.66 7.81 -6.57
CA TYR A 120 -8.61 8.02 -8.00
C TYR A 120 -7.31 7.40 -8.55
N PRO A 121 -7.36 6.49 -9.52
CA PRO A 121 -6.20 5.66 -9.88
C PRO A 121 -5.09 6.42 -10.62
N PHE A 122 -5.36 7.64 -11.09
CA PHE A 122 -4.39 8.42 -11.87
C PHE A 122 -3.78 9.59 -11.10
N ASP A 123 -4.37 9.97 -9.96
CA ASP A 123 -3.91 11.10 -9.14
C ASP A 123 -4.30 10.86 -7.68
N ASN A 124 -3.35 11.06 -6.76
CA ASN A 124 -3.56 10.95 -5.31
C ASN A 124 -4.23 12.21 -4.72
N GLY A 125 -4.47 13.24 -5.54
CA GLY A 125 -5.20 14.44 -5.14
C GLY A 125 -6.69 14.21 -4.90
N MET A 126 -7.27 13.08 -5.33
CA MET A 126 -8.71 12.86 -5.27
C MET A 126 -9.10 11.44 -4.87
N PHE A 127 -10.22 11.30 -4.16
CA PHE A 127 -10.85 10.01 -3.91
C PHE A 127 -12.37 10.13 -3.91
N THR A 128 -13.06 8.99 -3.97
CA THR A 128 -14.53 8.92 -4.00
C THR A 128 -15.04 8.04 -2.89
N THR A 129 -16.19 8.38 -2.32
CA THR A 129 -16.88 7.58 -1.30
C THR A 129 -18.35 7.44 -1.62
N SER A 130 -18.92 6.28 -1.28
CA SER A 130 -20.37 6.02 -1.32
C SER A 130 -20.86 5.65 0.07
N SER A 131 -22.09 6.04 0.41
CA SER A 131 -22.62 5.88 1.77
C SER A 131 -24.09 5.46 1.79
N PHE A 132 -24.52 4.94 2.94
CA PHE A 132 -25.92 4.64 3.24
C PHE A 132 -26.78 5.89 3.48
N ASP A 133 -26.22 7.10 3.39
CA ASP A 133 -26.98 8.36 3.35
C ASP A 133 -27.49 8.73 1.95
N ASN A 134 -27.40 7.80 0.99
CA ASN A 134 -27.79 7.95 -0.42
C ASN A 134 -26.95 8.98 -1.18
N THR A 135 -25.71 9.24 -0.74
CA THR A 135 -24.80 10.16 -1.42
C THR A 135 -23.53 9.46 -1.89
N VAL A 136 -23.00 9.99 -2.99
CA VAL A 136 -21.62 9.77 -3.44
C VAL A 136 -20.90 11.11 -3.37
N LYS A 137 -19.73 11.12 -2.75
CA LYS A 137 -18.91 12.32 -2.58
C LYS A 137 -17.57 12.15 -3.28
N VAL A 138 -17.14 13.20 -3.96
CA VAL A 138 -15.81 13.36 -4.54
C VAL A 138 -15.02 14.30 -3.63
N TRP A 139 -13.81 13.90 -3.27
CA TRP A 139 -13.01 14.57 -2.25
C TRP A 139 -11.70 15.08 -2.81
N ASP A 140 -11.35 16.32 -2.50
CA ASP A 140 -9.97 16.80 -2.60
C ASP A 140 -9.20 16.30 -1.38
N THR A 141 -8.12 15.57 -1.61
CA THR A 141 -7.30 14.94 -0.58
C THR A 141 -6.45 15.95 0.19
N ASN A 142 -6.01 17.02 -0.47
CA ASN A 142 -5.17 18.05 0.14
C ASN A 142 -5.98 18.92 1.10
N ALA A 143 -7.21 19.28 0.71
CA ALA A 143 -8.13 20.04 1.55
C ALA A 143 -8.91 19.16 2.54
N MET A 144 -9.09 17.86 2.21
CA MET A 144 -10.04 16.96 2.88
C MET A 144 -11.47 17.52 2.86
N GLU A 145 -11.86 18.11 1.74
CA GLU A 145 -13.16 18.73 1.50
C GLU A 145 -13.87 18.07 0.32
N VAL A 146 -15.20 18.21 0.29
CA VAL A 146 -16.04 17.66 -0.77
C VAL A 146 -16.07 18.64 -1.94
N GLU A 147 -15.56 18.21 -3.09
CA GLU A 147 -15.62 18.96 -4.35
C GLU A 147 -16.99 18.81 -5.01
N GLU A 148 -17.53 17.59 -4.99
CA GLU A 148 -18.83 17.26 -5.58
C GLU A 148 -19.60 16.29 -4.70
N GLU A 149 -20.90 16.55 -4.53
CA GLU A 149 -21.84 15.65 -3.88
C GLU A 149 -22.99 15.34 -4.83
N SER A 150 -23.15 14.05 -5.13
CA SER A 150 -24.25 13.53 -5.95
C SER A 150 -25.19 12.71 -5.08
N VAL A 151 -26.49 12.97 -5.17
CA VAL A 151 -27.54 12.18 -4.52
C VAL A 151 -28.01 11.11 -5.50
N CYS A 152 -27.99 9.85 -5.06
CA CYS A 152 -28.43 8.69 -5.84
C CYS A 152 -29.95 8.48 -5.79
#